data_AF-A0A1M5BZ55-F1
#
_entry.id   AF-A0A1M5BZ55-F1
#
_cell.length_a   1.000
_cell.length_b   1.000
_cell.length_c   1.000
_cell.angle_alpha   90.00
_cell.angle_beta   90.00
_cell.angle_gamma   90.00
#
_symmetry.space_group_name_H-M   'P 1'
#
loop_
_entity.id
_entity.type
_entity.pdbx_description
1 polymer ?
#
loop_
_entity_poly.entity_id
_entity_poly.type
_entity_poly.pdbx_seq_one_letter_code
_entity_poly.pdbx_strand_id
1 'polypeptide(L)'
;MSFELKSNTADTTITVNGSITTQIGANEDQTMSISLNAMASNNLGIDKLDVTSYNGASDAITKINDAIISVSQEREKLGAYQNRLEHTIANLGTSSENLTAAESRIRDVDMAKEMMQFSKKNILTQASQAMLAQANQIPQGVLQILR
;
A
#
# COMPACT_ATOMS: atom_id res chain seq x y z
N MET A 1 2.47 6.88 20.60
CA MET A 1 2.66 7.90 19.55
C MET A 1 3.94 8.66 19.85
N SER A 2 5.06 8.12 19.40
CA SER A 2 6.36 8.79 19.51
C SER A 2 7.18 8.40 18.28
N PHE A 3 6.94 9.16 17.23
CA PHE A 3 7.71 9.18 16.01
C PHE A 3 8.81 10.22 16.24
N GLU A 4 10.04 9.80 16.50
CA GLU A 4 11.20 10.69 16.50
C GLU A 4 12.03 10.43 15.24
N LEU A 5 11.71 11.16 14.18
CA LEU A 5 12.69 11.48 13.14
C LEU A 5 13.43 12.74 13.60
N LYS A 6 14.66 12.56 14.11
CA LYS A 6 15.65 13.63 14.18
C LYS A 6 16.83 13.25 13.29
N SER A 7 16.89 13.84 12.10
CA SER A 7 18.15 14.29 11.53
C SER A 7 17.89 15.46 10.60
N ASN A 8 18.36 16.61 11.05
CA ASN A 8 18.31 17.90 10.40
C ASN A 8 19.52 17.98 9.43
N THR A 9 19.24 18.21 8.15
CA THR A 9 20.04 18.86 7.10
C THR A 9 21.58 18.69 7.11
N ALA A 10 22.08 18.16 5.98
CA ALA A 10 23.46 17.88 5.56
C ALA A 10 23.93 16.45 5.89
N ASP A 11 23.94 15.61 4.86
CA ASP A 11 24.32 14.20 4.85
C ASP A 11 23.60 13.32 5.87
N THR A 12 22.44 12.81 5.45
CA THR A 12 21.92 11.53 5.92
C THR A 12 22.94 10.44 5.53
N THR A 13 24.04 10.37 6.26
CA THR A 13 24.89 9.20 6.30
C THR A 13 24.03 8.13 6.94
N ILE A 14 23.39 7.31 6.10
CA ILE A 14 22.78 6.05 6.52
C ILE A 14 23.82 5.40 7.43
N THR A 15 23.54 5.25 8.72
CA THR A 15 24.45 4.56 9.62
C THR A 15 24.57 3.14 9.08
N VAL A 16 25.72 2.83 8.49
CA VAL A 16 25.92 1.68 7.59
C VAL A 16 26.09 0.34 8.35
N ASN A 17 25.35 0.21 9.44
CA ASN A 17 25.33 -0.95 10.33
C ASN A 17 23.93 -1.11 10.97
N GLY A 18 22.89 -0.73 10.22
CA GLY A 18 21.49 -0.82 10.63
C GLY A 18 20.64 -1.26 9.44
N SER A 19 19.82 -2.29 9.64
CA SER A 19 18.80 -2.66 8.68
C SER A 19 17.68 -1.62 8.69
N ILE A 20 17.32 -1.10 7.51
CA ILE A 20 16.11 -0.31 7.33
C ILE A 20 14.94 -1.29 7.15
N THR A 21 14.02 -1.33 8.11
CA THR A 21 12.78 -2.09 7.98
C THR A 21 11.71 -1.21 7.33
N THR A 22 11.24 -1.60 6.15
CA THR A 22 10.13 -0.94 5.45
C THR A 22 8.87 -1.79 5.57
N GLN A 23 7.73 -1.15 5.83
CA GLN A 23 6.43 -1.83 5.77
C GLN A 23 5.99 -1.88 4.30
N ILE A 24 5.80 -3.09 3.77
CA ILE A 24 5.48 -3.35 2.36
C ILE A 24 4.11 -4.02 2.20
N GLY A 25 3.24 -3.94 3.20
CA GLY A 25 1.91 -4.53 3.16
C GLY A 25 0.97 -3.92 4.19
N ALA A 26 -0.32 -4.25 4.08
CA ALA A 26 -1.38 -3.66 4.88
C ALA A 26 -1.47 -4.20 6.31
N ASN A 27 -1.00 -5.43 6.55
CA ASN A 27 -1.10 -6.12 7.84
C ASN A 27 0.22 -6.06 8.62
N GLU A 28 0.14 -6.28 9.94
CA GLU A 28 1.31 -6.43 10.81
C GLU A 28 2.27 -7.51 10.28
N ASP A 29 3.56 -7.34 10.57
CA ASP A 29 4.68 -8.21 10.13
C ASP A 29 4.95 -8.29 8.62
N GLN A 30 4.21 -7.56 7.77
CA GLN A 30 4.53 -7.43 6.34
C GLN A 30 5.65 -6.43 6.09
N THR A 31 6.84 -6.73 6.61
CA THR A 31 8.01 -5.87 6.52
C THR A 31 9.10 -6.46 5.62
N MET A 32 9.93 -5.58 5.06
CA MET A 32 11.16 -5.95 4.37
C MET A 32 12.34 -5.25 5.03
N SER A 33 13.34 -6.01 5.43
CA SER A 33 14.59 -5.48 5.97
C SER A 33 15.59 -5.27 4.84
N ILE A 34 16.09 -4.04 4.70
CA ILE A 34 17.15 -3.66 3.76
C ILE A 34 18.40 -3.34 4.60
N SER A 35 19.40 -4.20 4.55
CA SER A 35 20.70 -3.96 5.17
C SER A 35 21.68 -3.44 4.14
N LEU A 36 22.47 -2.43 4.51
CA LEU A 36 23.64 -2.00 3.76
C LEU A 36 24.87 -2.11 4.64
N ASN A 37 25.93 -2.74 4.13
CA ASN A 37 27.23 -2.80 4.81
C ASN A 37 28.04 -1.52 4.57
N ALA A 38 28.89 -1.14 5.53
CA ALA A 38 29.77 0.03 5.43
C ALA A 38 30.71 -0.04 4.22
N MET A 39 30.62 0.95 3.33
CA MET A 39 31.43 1.05 2.09
C MET A 39 32.46 2.20 2.14
N ALA A 40 32.85 2.65 3.32
CA ALA A 40 33.91 3.65 3.47
C ALA A 40 35.29 3.04 3.12
N SER A 41 36.26 3.87 2.72
CA SER A 41 37.61 3.44 2.33
C SER A 41 38.32 2.57 3.37
N ASN A 42 38.06 2.82 4.66
CA ASN A 42 38.56 1.98 5.76
C ASN A 42 37.92 0.58 5.77
N ASN A 43 36.60 0.49 5.58
CA ASN A 43 35.87 -0.78 5.54
C ASN A 43 36.19 -1.61 4.29
N LEU A 44 36.52 -0.94 3.19
CA LEU A 44 36.95 -1.57 1.93
C LEU A 44 38.46 -1.88 1.89
N GLY A 45 39.23 -1.51 2.93
CA GLY A 45 40.66 -1.80 3.00
C GLY A 45 41.55 -0.99 2.05
N ILE A 46 41.03 0.10 1.48
CA ILE A 46 41.71 0.96 0.49
C ILE A 46 42.21 2.29 1.08
N ASP A 47 42.04 2.51 2.39
CA ASP A 47 42.45 3.74 3.10
C ASP A 47 43.97 3.99 3.08
N LYS A 48 44.77 2.93 3.11
CA LYS A 48 46.25 2.99 3.14
C LYS A 48 46.85 2.20 2.00
N LEU A 49 46.70 2.73 0.79
CA LEU A 49 47.33 2.20 -0.41
C LEU A 49 48.72 2.83 -0.58
N ASP A 50 49.75 1.99 -0.67
CA ASP A 50 51.10 2.45 -1.01
C ASP A 50 51.36 2.18 -2.50
N VAL A 51 51.55 3.25 -3.27
CA VAL A 51 51.83 3.18 -4.71
C VAL A 51 53.27 3.65 -5.01
N THR A 52 54.08 3.87 -3.98
CA THR A 52 55.45 4.41 -4.13
C THR A 52 56.47 3.34 -4.52
N SER A 53 56.17 2.06 -4.25
CA SER A 53 57.00 0.91 -4.61
C SER A 53 56.30 -0.01 -5.62
N TYR A 54 57.08 -0.75 -6.43
CA TYR A 54 56.54 -1.70 -7.39
C TYR A 54 55.64 -2.76 -6.72
N ASN A 55 56.09 -3.32 -5.60
CA ASN A 55 55.31 -4.32 -4.84
C ASN A 55 54.06 -3.69 -4.23
N GLY A 56 54.16 -2.48 -3.65
CA GLY A 56 53.02 -1.75 -3.12
C GLY A 56 51.95 -1.48 -4.20
N ALA A 57 52.38 -1.07 -5.39
CA ALA A 57 51.48 -0.86 -6.53
C ALA A 57 50.80 -2.15 -7.01
N SER A 58 51.48 -3.30 -6.95
CA SER A 58 50.88 -4.60 -7.26
C SER A 58 49.82 -5.00 -6.23
N ASP A 59 50.11 -4.85 -4.94
CA ASP A 59 49.17 -5.15 -3.86
C ASP A 59 47.97 -4.18 -3.87
N ALA A 60 48.22 -2.92 -4.24
CA ALA A 60 47.21 -1.89 -4.41
C ALA A 60 46.15 -2.27 -5.45
N ILE A 61 46.57 -2.82 -6.59
CA ILE A 61 45.65 -3.27 -7.65
C ILE A 61 44.74 -4.38 -7.14
N THR A 62 45.29 -5.36 -6.42
CA THR A 62 44.50 -6.46 -5.84
C THR A 62 43.47 -5.93 -4.85
N LYS A 63 43.87 -5.05 -3.91
CA LYS A 63 42.96 -4.45 -2.94
C LYS A 63 41.83 -3.63 -3.59
N ILE A 64 42.15 -2.88 -4.64
CA ILE A 64 41.13 -2.13 -5.40
C ILE A 64 40.15 -3.09 -6.09
N ASN A 65 40.63 -4.17 -6.70
CA ASN A 65 39.76 -5.16 -7.33
C ASN A 65 38.81 -5.80 -6.31
N ASP A 66 39.30 -6.18 -5.14
CA ASP A 66 38.48 -6.73 -4.06
C ASP A 66 37.43 -5.74 -3.55
N ALA A 67 37.80 -4.45 -3.45
CA ALA A 67 36.88 -3.38 -3.09
C ALA A 67 35.79 -3.18 -4.16
N ILE A 68 36.15 -3.23 -5.46
CA ILE A 68 35.19 -3.13 -6.57
C ILE A 68 34.20 -4.30 -6.53
N ILE A 69 34.69 -5.52 -6.31
CA ILE A 69 33.84 -6.72 -6.18
C ILE A 69 32.87 -6.55 -5.02
N SER A 70 33.36 -6.12 -3.86
CA SER A 70 32.54 -5.90 -2.66
C SER A 70 31.41 -4.87 -2.89
N VAL A 71 31.73 -3.74 -3.52
CA VAL A 71 30.73 -2.71 -3.87
C VAL A 71 29.72 -3.24 -4.89
N SER A 72 30.18 -4.03 -5.86
CA SER A 72 29.32 -4.61 -6.89
C SER A 72 28.33 -5.61 -6.28
N GLN A 73 28.79 -6.48 -5.38
CA GLN A 73 27.93 -7.38 -4.62
C GLN A 73 26.87 -6.65 -3.79
N GLU A 74 27.24 -5.52 -3.17
CA GLU A 74 26.26 -4.74 -2.42
C GLU A 74 25.22 -4.08 -3.33
N ARG A 75 25.62 -3.59 -4.51
CA ARG A 75 24.70 -3.08 -5.54
C ARG A 75 23.78 -4.17 -6.08
N GLU A 76 24.29 -5.38 -6.27
CA GLU A 76 23.48 -6.54 -6.68
C GLU A 76 22.38 -6.84 -5.65
N LYS A 77 22.70 -6.83 -4.35
CA LYS A 77 21.68 -6.98 -3.29
C LYS A 77 20.63 -5.88 -3.35
N LEU A 78 21.05 -4.62 -3.53
CA LEU A 78 20.11 -3.50 -3.67
C LEU A 78 19.20 -3.65 -4.89
N GLY A 79 19.74 -4.10 -6.03
CA GLY A 79 18.96 -4.40 -7.23
C GLY A 79 17.94 -5.51 -6.98
N ALA A 80 18.32 -6.57 -6.25
CA ALA A 80 17.40 -7.64 -5.86
C ALA A 80 16.27 -7.13 -4.95
N TYR A 81 16.58 -6.26 -3.98
CA TYR A 81 15.55 -5.63 -3.15
C TYR A 81 14.61 -4.73 -3.96
N GLN A 82 15.13 -3.97 -4.93
CA GLN A 82 14.31 -3.16 -5.84
C GLN A 82 13.36 -4.02 -6.67
N ASN A 83 13.85 -5.10 -7.27
CA ASN A 83 13.02 -6.01 -8.06
C ASN A 83 11.91 -6.65 -7.21
N ARG A 84 12.24 -7.09 -5.98
CA ARG A 84 11.23 -7.60 -5.03
C ARG A 84 10.18 -6.54 -4.67
N LEU A 85 10.59 -5.29 -4.44
CA LEU A 85 9.67 -4.19 -4.17
C LEU A 85 8.75 -3.93 -5.37
N GLU A 86 9.30 -3.90 -6.59
CA GLU A 86 8.52 -3.69 -7.81
C GLU A 86 7.46 -4.78 -8.01
N HIS A 87 7.83 -6.05 -7.84
CA HIS A 87 6.87 -7.15 -7.87
C HIS A 87 5.84 -7.07 -6.74
N THR A 88 6.27 -6.66 -5.54
CA THR A 88 5.36 -6.49 -4.41
C THR A 88 4.34 -5.37 -4.69
N ILE A 89 4.81 -4.23 -5.22
CA ILE A 89 3.97 -3.10 -5.62
C ILE A 89 2.95 -3.54 -6.67
N ALA A 90 3.40 -4.26 -7.71
CA ALA A 90 2.51 -4.77 -8.75
C ALA A 90 1.43 -5.70 -8.17
N ASN A 91 1.83 -6.64 -7.31
CA ASN A 91 0.90 -7.58 -6.68
C ASN A 91 -0.09 -6.88 -5.73
N LEU A 92 0.37 -5.90 -4.95
CA LEU A 92 -0.49 -5.09 -4.09
C LEU A 92 -1.46 -4.24 -4.90
N GLY A 93 -1.02 -3.66 -6.02
CA GLY A 93 -1.89 -2.92 -6.94
C GLY A 93 -3.03 -3.79 -7.44
N THR A 94 -2.73 -4.98 -7.97
CA THR A 94 -3.74 -5.94 -8.43
C THR A 94 -4.66 -6.39 -7.29
N SER A 95 -4.11 -6.66 -6.11
CA SER A 95 -4.91 -7.05 -4.95
C SER A 95 -5.84 -5.93 -4.48
N SER A 96 -5.36 -4.69 -4.46
CA SER A 96 -6.14 -3.51 -4.10
C SER A 96 -7.27 -3.27 -5.09
N GLU A 97 -7.03 -3.43 -6.39
CA GLU A 97 -8.05 -3.32 -7.44
C GLU A 97 -9.14 -4.39 -7.26
N ASN A 98 -8.73 -5.66 -7.07
CA ASN A 98 -9.66 -6.77 -6.84
C ASN A 98 -10.50 -6.58 -5.57
N LEU A 99 -9.88 -6.12 -4.48
CA LEU A 99 -10.59 -5.84 -3.23
C LEU A 99 -11.56 -4.66 -3.38
N THR A 100 -11.15 -3.59 -4.07
CA THR A 100 -12.03 -2.44 -4.33
C THR A 100 -13.22 -2.85 -5.19
N ALA A 101 -13.02 -3.69 -6.22
CA ALA A 101 -14.11 -4.21 -7.04
C ALA A 101 -15.03 -5.17 -6.26
N ALA A 102 -14.49 -5.95 -5.34
CA ALA A 102 -15.28 -6.79 -4.43
C ALA A 102 -16.08 -5.93 -3.43
N GLU A 103 -15.46 -4.89 -2.86
CA GLU A 103 -16.13 -3.94 -1.98
C GLU A 103 -17.26 -3.22 -2.72
N SER A 104 -17.01 -2.71 -3.92
CA SER A 104 -18.02 -2.09 -4.78
C SER A 104 -19.19 -3.03 -5.03
N ARG A 105 -18.96 -4.32 -5.33
CA ARG A 105 -20.07 -5.29 -5.48
C ARG A 105 -20.87 -5.55 -4.22
N ILE A 106 -20.27 -5.42 -3.03
CA ILE A 106 -20.94 -5.68 -1.76
C ILE A 106 -21.67 -4.42 -1.27
N ARG A 107 -21.04 -3.26 -1.43
CA ARG A 107 -21.47 -1.99 -0.84
C ARG A 107 -22.28 -1.14 -1.81
N ASP A 108 -21.95 -1.18 -3.09
CA ASP A 108 -22.67 -0.40 -4.09
C ASP A 108 -23.96 -1.13 -4.44
N VAL A 109 -25.06 -0.39 -4.38
CA VAL A 109 -26.39 -0.89 -4.74
C VAL A 109 -26.58 -0.77 -6.26
N ASP A 110 -27.29 -1.74 -6.84
CA ASP A 110 -27.79 -1.60 -8.21
C ASP A 110 -28.87 -0.50 -8.23
N MET A 111 -28.49 0.67 -8.76
CA MET A 111 -29.36 1.84 -8.87
C MET A 111 -30.66 1.54 -9.64
N ALA A 112 -30.64 0.66 -10.64
CA ALA A 112 -31.84 0.33 -11.38
C ALA A 112 -32.84 -0.43 -10.50
N LYS A 113 -32.33 -1.38 -9.71
CA LYS A 113 -33.16 -2.17 -8.79
C LYS A 113 -33.71 -1.33 -7.64
N GLU A 114 -32.88 -0.47 -7.05
CA GLU A 114 -33.34 0.45 -5.99
C GLU A 114 -34.35 1.47 -6.52
N MET A 115 -34.18 1.99 -7.74
CA MET A 115 -35.18 2.90 -8.34
C MET A 115 -36.50 2.21 -8.64
N MET A 116 -36.49 0.95 -9.08
CA MET A 116 -37.71 0.16 -9.22
C MET A 116 -38.40 -0.10 -7.88
N GLN A 117 -37.63 -0.45 -6.84
CA GLN A 117 -38.18 -0.64 -5.49
C GLN A 117 -38.70 0.67 -4.90
N PHE A 118 -38.00 1.78 -5.10
CA PHE A 118 -38.44 3.11 -4.69
C PHE A 118 -39.72 3.51 -5.40
N SER A 119 -39.80 3.33 -6.72
CA SER A 119 -41.02 3.61 -7.49
C SER A 119 -42.18 2.72 -7.07
N LYS A 120 -41.95 1.41 -6.87
CA LYS A 120 -42.95 0.47 -6.31
C LYS A 120 -43.44 0.91 -4.93
N LYS A 121 -42.54 1.33 -4.04
CA LYS A 121 -42.88 1.84 -2.70
C LYS A 121 -43.71 3.12 -2.80
N ASN A 122 -43.39 4.05 -3.70
CA ASN A 122 -44.18 5.26 -3.93
C ASN A 122 -45.57 4.98 -4.50
N ILE A 123 -45.69 4.04 -5.44
CA ILE A 123 -47.00 3.60 -5.95
C ILE A 123 -47.80 2.96 -4.83
N LEU A 124 -47.17 2.13 -3.99
CA LEU A 124 -47.83 1.49 -2.84
C LEU A 124 -48.30 2.50 -1.80
N THR A 125 -47.51 3.55 -1.50
CA THR A 125 -47.91 4.59 -0.55
C THR A 125 -49.06 5.44 -1.10
N GLN A 126 -49.03 5.79 -2.39
CA GLN A 126 -50.15 6.47 -3.06
C GLN A 126 -51.42 5.60 -3.09
N ALA A 127 -51.28 4.32 -3.42
CA ALA A 127 -52.38 3.36 -3.39
C ALA A 127 -52.93 3.15 -1.97
N SER A 128 -52.07 3.10 -0.95
CA SER A 128 -52.48 2.99 0.45
C SER A 128 -53.24 4.23 0.92
N GLN A 129 -52.83 5.44 0.49
CA GLN A 129 -53.56 6.68 0.77
C GLN A 129 -54.92 6.69 0.08
N ALA A 130 -55.00 6.29 -1.20
CA ALA A 130 -56.26 6.19 -1.93
C ALA A 130 -57.20 5.12 -1.31
N MET A 131 -56.66 3.98 -0.88
CA MET A 131 -57.44 2.94 -0.19
C MET A 131 -57.89 3.36 1.20
N LEU A 132 -57.08 4.11 1.95
CA LEU A 132 -57.51 4.71 3.23
C LEU A 132 -58.65 5.70 3.02
N ALA A 133 -58.55 6.55 1.99
CA ALA A 133 -59.62 7.48 1.64
C ALA A 133 -60.91 6.74 1.23
N GLN A 134 -60.80 5.68 0.43
CA GLN A 134 -61.93 4.84 0.04
C GLN A 134 -62.55 4.12 1.25
N ALA A 135 -61.72 3.53 2.13
CA ALA A 135 -62.15 2.83 3.33
C ALA A 135 -62.86 3.75 4.32
N ASN A 136 -62.46 5.04 4.40
CA ASN A 136 -63.15 6.04 5.23
C ASN A 136 -64.50 6.50 4.65
N GLN A 137 -64.76 6.30 3.35
CA GLN A 137 -66.04 6.67 2.72
C GLN A 137 -67.08 5.54 2.76
N ILE A 138 -66.65 4.27 2.81
CA ILE A 138 -67.54 3.10 2.91
C ILE A 138 -68.53 3.19 4.09
N PRO A 139 -68.15 3.62 5.32
CA PRO A 139 -69.07 3.77 6.45
C PRO A 139 -70.22 4.74 6.20
N GLN A 140 -70.03 5.76 5.35
CA GLN A 140 -71.08 6.75 5.03
C GLN A 140 -72.18 6.16 4.13
N GLY A 141 -71.83 5.21 3.27
CA GLY A 141 -72.80 4.49 2.42
C GLY A 141 -73.72 3.56 3.23
N VAL A 142 -73.21 2.97 4.32
CA VAL A 142 -74.02 2.11 5.20
C VAL A 142 -75.05 2.93 5.99
N LEU A 143 -74.77 4.21 6.28
CA LEU A 143 -75.70 5.11 6.96
C LEU A 143 -76.92 5.49 6.09
N GLN A 144 -76.85 5.33 4.76
CA GLN A 144 -78.02 5.44 3.87
C GLN A 144 -78.94 4.21 3.90
N ILE A 145 -78.42 3.03 4.28
CA ILE A 145 -79.19 1.78 4.38
C ILE A 145 -79.93 1.70 5.73
N LEU A 146 -79.58 2.55 6.70
CA LEU A 146 -80.20 2.66 8.03
C LEU A 146 -81.21 3.84 8.14
N ARG A 147 -81.68 4.38 7.02
CA ARG A 147 -82.75 5.41 6.99
C ARG A 147 -84.01 4.89 6.31
#